data_AF-A0A947YWE7-F1
#
_entry.id   AF-A0A947YWE7-F1
#
_cell.length_a   1.000
_cell.length_b   1.000
_cell.length_c   1.000
_cell.angle_alpha   90.00
_cell.angle_beta   90.00
_cell.angle_gamma   90.00
#
_symmetry.space_group_name_H-M   'P 1'
#
loop_
_entity.id
_entity.type
_entity.pdbx_description
1 polymer ?
#
loop_
_entity_poly.entity_id
_entity_poly.type
_entity_poly.pdbx_seq_one_letter_code
_entity_poly.pdbx_strand_id
1 'polypeptide(L)'
;MKSVWIFLVVMIVACTSAKVQDYCGDGVVGEHEECEISDTKPCENNSKLVTCSRYCTWNYSNCSDNCGDGIIQEQDGEECDGSELGETTCATLGYSRGLPACGSDCKFDTSTCEDAGSCGDGIFQPDWEECDSVLPVECADLGYFTGTATCNEDCTVDNSACNHVYQWGCSSSNILFSNTVDSEGNLIVVGITQCGFDGQDSYGD
;
A
#
# COMPACT_ATOMS: atom_id res chain seq x y z
N MET A 1 83.33 -49.46 -50.51
CA MET A 1 82.38 -48.54 -49.86
C MET A 1 81.06 -49.31 -49.75
N LYS A 2 80.65 -49.72 -48.54
CA LYS A 2 79.39 -50.45 -48.32
C LYS A 2 78.41 -49.50 -47.65
N SER A 3 77.29 -49.22 -48.30
CA SER A 3 76.29 -48.26 -47.84
C SER A 3 75.58 -48.77 -46.59
N VAL A 4 75.52 -47.95 -45.55
CA VAL A 4 74.75 -48.19 -44.32
C VAL A 4 73.37 -47.57 -44.50
N TRP A 5 72.32 -48.39 -44.37
CA TRP A 5 70.93 -47.93 -44.41
C TRP A 5 70.42 -47.76 -42.97
N ILE A 6 70.17 -46.52 -42.56
CA ILE A 6 69.55 -46.22 -41.27
C ILE A 6 68.03 -46.35 -41.44
N PHE A 7 67.45 -47.41 -40.88
CA PHE A 7 66.01 -47.55 -40.72
C PHE A 7 65.58 -46.70 -39.52
N LEU A 8 64.89 -45.60 -39.80
CA LEU A 8 64.25 -44.75 -38.79
C LEU A 8 63.03 -45.50 -38.23
N VAL A 9 63.16 -46.09 -37.04
CA VAL A 9 62.02 -46.68 -36.33
C VAL A 9 61.27 -45.55 -35.64
N VAL A 10 60.17 -45.10 -36.26
CA VAL A 10 59.21 -44.18 -35.63
C VAL A 10 58.39 -44.98 -34.62
N MET A 11 58.71 -44.83 -33.33
CA MET A 11 57.89 -45.34 -32.24
C MET A 11 56.59 -44.53 -32.17
N ILE A 12 55.54 -45.06 -32.79
CA ILE A 12 54.18 -44.54 -32.64
C ILE A 12 53.71 -44.96 -31.25
N VAL A 13 53.81 -44.06 -30.28
CA VAL A 13 53.19 -44.24 -28.97
C VAL A 13 51.68 -44.12 -29.17
N ALA A 14 50.99 -45.25 -29.31
CA ALA A 14 49.54 -45.29 -29.31
C ALA A 14 49.05 -45.02 -27.87
N CYS A 15 48.35 -43.91 -27.69
CA CYS A 15 47.66 -43.61 -26.45
C CYS A 15 46.45 -44.55 -26.31
N THR A 16 46.60 -45.66 -25.59
CA THR A 16 45.48 -46.57 -25.30
C THR A 16 44.86 -46.18 -23.97
N SER A 17 43.68 -45.54 -24.04
CA SER A 17 42.80 -45.17 -22.94
C SER A 17 43.12 -43.83 -22.27
N ALA A 18 42.67 -42.74 -22.89
CA ALA A 18 42.27 -41.58 -22.11
C ALA A 18 41.06 -42.03 -21.27
N LYS A 19 41.18 -42.06 -19.94
CA LYS A 19 39.98 -42.03 -19.10
C LYS A 19 39.28 -40.73 -19.46
N VAL A 20 38.06 -40.80 -19.99
CA VAL A 20 37.19 -39.62 -20.06
C VAL A 20 37.05 -39.19 -18.61
N GLN A 21 37.71 -38.09 -18.29
CA GLN A 21 37.54 -37.41 -17.03
C GLN A 21 36.21 -36.68 -17.24
N ASP A 22 35.13 -37.12 -16.57
CA ASP A 22 33.83 -36.42 -16.54
C ASP A 22 34.15 -34.93 -16.38
N TYR A 23 33.93 -34.17 -17.45
CA TYR A 23 34.33 -32.78 -17.55
C TYR A 23 33.06 -31.96 -17.61
N CYS A 24 32.88 -31.17 -16.57
CA CYS A 24 31.76 -30.26 -16.50
C CYS A 24 31.74 -29.27 -17.66
N GLY A 25 30.72 -29.33 -18.51
CA GLY A 25 30.58 -28.50 -19.71
C GLY A 25 30.75 -29.24 -21.03
N ASP A 26 30.73 -30.57 -21.07
CA ASP A 26 30.71 -31.35 -22.31
C ASP A 26 29.29 -31.57 -22.88
N GLY A 27 28.27 -31.16 -22.14
CA GLY A 27 26.87 -31.15 -22.54
C GLY A 27 26.14 -32.47 -22.29
N VAL A 28 26.70 -33.37 -21.48
CA VAL A 28 26.12 -34.63 -21.06
C VAL A 28 26.26 -34.85 -19.55
N VAL A 29 25.14 -34.85 -18.82
CA VAL A 29 25.14 -35.19 -17.38
C VAL A 29 25.55 -36.66 -17.16
N GLY A 30 26.79 -36.86 -16.72
CA GLY A 30 27.40 -38.17 -16.43
C GLY A 30 27.10 -38.74 -15.03
N GLU A 31 27.72 -39.87 -14.68
CA GLU A 31 27.52 -40.53 -13.37
C GLU A 31 28.12 -39.72 -12.19
N HIS A 32 29.03 -38.79 -12.43
CA HIS A 32 29.64 -37.92 -11.41
C HIS A 32 29.21 -36.45 -11.51
N GLU A 33 28.16 -36.16 -12.27
CA GLU A 33 27.68 -34.81 -12.51
C GLU A 33 26.21 -34.71 -12.11
N GLU A 34 25.86 -33.67 -11.35
CA GLU A 34 24.46 -33.40 -10.97
C GLU A 34 23.74 -32.52 -12.00
N CYS A 35 24.51 -31.80 -12.83
CA CYS A 35 24.06 -30.81 -13.79
C CYS A 35 25.20 -30.42 -14.74
N GLU A 36 24.87 -29.79 -15.86
CA GLU A 36 25.81 -29.13 -16.76
C GLU A 36 25.96 -27.63 -16.49
N ILE A 37 27.09 -27.01 -16.86
CA ILE A 37 27.37 -25.59 -16.58
C ILE A 37 26.28 -24.63 -17.09
N SER A 38 25.61 -24.99 -18.19
CA SER A 38 24.50 -24.20 -18.75
C SER A 38 23.15 -24.49 -18.12
N ASP A 39 23.06 -25.53 -17.28
CA ASP A 39 21.81 -25.92 -16.67
C ASP A 39 21.39 -24.93 -15.61
N THR A 40 20.09 -24.65 -15.63
CA THR A 40 19.41 -23.86 -14.63
C THR A 40 18.11 -24.56 -14.28
N LYS A 41 17.74 -24.48 -13.00
CA LYS A 41 16.43 -24.91 -12.54
C LYS A 41 15.88 -23.86 -11.58
N PRO A 42 14.56 -23.72 -11.46
CA PRO A 42 13.97 -22.81 -10.47
C PRO A 42 14.41 -23.20 -9.05
N CYS A 43 14.62 -22.21 -8.18
CA CYS A 43 14.60 -22.46 -6.74
C CYS A 43 13.18 -22.90 -6.36
N GLU A 44 13.00 -23.72 -5.32
CA GLU A 44 11.71 -24.35 -5.05
C GLU A 44 10.57 -23.37 -4.73
N ASN A 45 10.84 -22.09 -4.49
CA ASN A 45 9.84 -21.10 -4.09
C ASN A 45 10.05 -19.66 -4.63
N ASN A 46 10.98 -19.42 -5.56
CA ASN A 46 11.19 -18.06 -6.08
C ASN A 46 11.51 -18.02 -7.58
N SER A 47 11.45 -16.83 -8.16
CA SER A 47 11.73 -16.60 -9.60
C SER A 47 13.24 -16.60 -9.92
N LYS A 48 14.11 -17.00 -8.99
CA LYS A 48 15.55 -17.12 -9.20
C LYS A 48 15.91 -18.53 -9.65
N LEU A 49 17.08 -18.65 -10.25
CA LEU A 49 17.59 -19.89 -10.80
C LEU A 49 18.75 -20.41 -9.97
N VAL A 50 18.66 -21.68 -9.57
CA VAL A 50 19.83 -22.48 -9.19
C VAL A 50 20.68 -22.62 -10.44
N THR A 51 21.96 -22.25 -10.34
CA THR A 51 22.92 -22.43 -11.43
C THR A 51 23.81 -23.63 -11.15
N CYS A 52 24.33 -24.25 -12.20
CA CYS A 52 25.33 -25.29 -12.02
C CYS A 52 26.72 -24.68 -11.79
N SER A 53 27.45 -25.21 -10.82
CA SER A 53 28.82 -24.77 -10.53
C SER A 53 29.81 -25.35 -11.56
N ARG A 54 31.03 -24.80 -11.63
CA ARG A 54 32.11 -25.37 -12.46
C ARG A 54 32.56 -26.78 -12.04
N TYR A 55 32.04 -27.28 -10.91
CA TYR A 55 32.31 -28.60 -10.37
C TYR A 55 31.15 -29.57 -10.62
N CYS A 56 30.18 -29.21 -11.47
CA CYS A 56 29.02 -30.03 -11.81
C CYS A 56 28.16 -30.42 -10.62
N THR A 57 28.02 -29.46 -9.70
CA THR A 57 27.13 -29.52 -8.53
C THR A 57 26.19 -28.34 -8.55
N TRP A 58 24.98 -28.51 -8.04
CA TRP A 58 24.04 -27.40 -7.92
C TRP A 58 24.55 -26.32 -6.97
N ASN A 59 24.52 -25.07 -7.41
CA ASN A 59 24.85 -23.89 -6.61
C ASN A 59 23.57 -23.17 -6.17
N TYR A 60 23.22 -23.33 -4.89
CA TYR A 60 22.05 -22.72 -4.27
C TYR A 60 22.31 -21.33 -3.67
N SER A 61 23.49 -20.73 -3.85
CA SER A 61 23.79 -19.39 -3.30
C SER A 61 22.83 -18.30 -3.81
N ASN A 62 22.24 -18.50 -4.99
CA ASN A 62 21.23 -17.59 -5.55
C ASN A 62 19.82 -17.82 -4.97
N CYS A 63 19.62 -18.92 -4.25
CA CYS A 63 18.36 -19.29 -3.60
C CYS A 63 18.37 -18.99 -2.09
N SER A 64 19.34 -18.21 -1.61
CA SER A 64 19.50 -17.88 -0.19
C SER A 64 18.66 -16.69 0.28
N ASP A 65 17.81 -16.12 -0.59
CA ASP A 65 16.78 -15.19 -0.12
C ASP A 65 15.53 -16.03 0.13
N ASN A 66 15.07 -16.02 1.38
CA ASN A 66 13.99 -16.87 1.88
C ASN A 66 12.62 -16.53 1.25
N CYS A 67 12.58 -15.46 0.46
CA CYS A 67 11.40 -14.94 -0.21
C CYS A 67 10.64 -15.98 -1.03
N GLY A 68 9.39 -16.21 -0.66
CA GLY A 68 8.45 -17.18 -1.24
C GLY A 68 8.29 -18.46 -0.43
N ASP A 69 8.94 -18.62 0.74
CA ASP A 69 8.88 -19.83 1.55
C ASP A 69 7.64 -19.91 2.47
N GLY A 70 6.78 -18.90 2.40
CA GLY A 70 5.51 -18.80 3.13
C GLY A 70 5.67 -18.36 4.58
N ILE A 71 6.85 -17.88 4.98
CA ILE A 71 7.10 -17.31 6.30
C ILE A 71 7.77 -15.94 6.09
N ILE A 72 7.42 -14.96 6.93
CA ILE A 72 8.04 -13.62 6.86
C ILE A 72 9.30 -13.62 7.74
N GLN A 73 10.48 -13.57 7.13
CA GLN A 73 11.77 -13.49 7.83
C GLN A 73 12.22 -12.04 8.05
N GLU A 74 11.58 -11.31 8.98
CA GLU A 74 11.91 -9.90 9.24
C GLU A 74 13.40 -9.66 9.56
N GLN A 75 14.06 -10.61 10.24
CA GLN A 75 15.48 -10.51 10.60
C GLN A 75 16.41 -10.56 9.39
N ASP A 76 15.95 -11.16 8.30
CA ASP A 76 16.67 -11.26 7.03
C ASP A 76 16.25 -10.16 6.03
N GLY A 77 15.35 -9.25 6.44
CA GLY A 77 14.97 -8.06 5.68
C GLY A 77 13.75 -8.21 4.77
N GLU A 78 12.99 -9.29 4.93
CA GLU A 78 11.71 -9.49 4.26
C GLU A 78 10.61 -8.66 4.90
N GLU A 79 9.80 -8.03 4.05
CA GLU A 79 8.63 -7.27 4.49
C GLU A 79 7.33 -8.08 4.35
N CYS A 80 7.32 -9.03 3.42
CA CYS A 80 6.21 -9.93 3.11
C CYS A 80 6.75 -11.21 2.48
N ASP A 81 5.91 -12.24 2.33
CA ASP A 81 6.25 -13.48 1.62
C ASP A 81 5.04 -14.01 0.83
N GLY A 82 5.06 -13.86 -0.49
CA GLY A 82 3.99 -14.36 -1.37
C GLY A 82 2.63 -13.72 -1.05
N SER A 83 1.73 -14.49 -0.43
CA SER A 83 0.43 -13.99 0.04
C SER A 83 0.43 -13.56 1.51
N GLU A 84 1.51 -13.84 2.25
CA GLU A 84 1.65 -13.42 3.64
C GLU A 84 2.17 -11.98 3.71
N LEU A 85 1.30 -11.09 4.15
CA LEU A 85 1.57 -9.66 4.30
C LEU A 85 1.72 -9.25 5.78
N GLY A 86 1.58 -10.21 6.70
CA GLY A 86 1.51 -9.95 8.13
C GLY A 86 0.26 -9.15 8.50
N GLU A 87 0.43 -8.13 9.35
CA GLU A 87 -0.63 -7.17 9.69
C GLU A 87 -0.65 -5.93 8.76
N THR A 88 0.12 -5.95 7.68
CA THR A 88 0.27 -4.80 6.79
C THR A 88 -0.91 -4.67 5.83
N THR A 89 -1.45 -3.47 5.76
CA THR A 89 -2.46 -3.03 4.81
C THR A 89 -1.95 -1.81 4.03
N CYS A 90 -2.61 -1.44 2.93
CA CYS A 90 -2.29 -0.18 2.26
C CYS A 90 -2.45 1.01 3.23
N ALA A 91 -3.43 0.95 4.14
CA ALA A 91 -3.63 1.94 5.19
C ALA A 91 -2.42 2.11 6.12
N THR A 92 -1.79 1.02 6.54
CA THR A 92 -0.58 1.09 7.40
C THR A 92 0.65 1.61 6.65
N LEU A 93 0.65 1.56 5.31
CA LEU A 93 1.71 2.09 4.45
C LEU A 93 1.47 3.54 4.00
N GLY A 94 0.39 4.19 4.48
CA GLY A 94 0.07 5.59 4.18
C GLY A 94 -0.86 5.82 2.98
N TYR A 95 -1.48 4.76 2.46
CA TYR A 95 -2.50 4.81 1.40
C TYR A 95 -3.90 4.77 2.00
N SER A 96 -4.94 5.02 1.21
CA SER A 96 -6.31 5.02 1.74
C SER A 96 -6.83 3.60 1.98
N ARG A 97 -6.75 2.75 0.95
CA ARG A 97 -7.34 1.39 0.95
C ARG A 97 -6.57 0.41 0.07
N GLY A 98 -6.93 -0.86 0.23
CA GLY A 98 -6.37 -1.99 -0.51
C GLY A 98 -5.45 -2.88 0.34
N LEU A 99 -4.90 -3.89 -0.32
CA LEU A 99 -3.82 -4.72 0.20
C LEU A 99 -2.62 -4.60 -0.75
N PRO A 100 -1.41 -4.36 -0.23
CA PRO A 100 -0.21 -4.39 -1.06
C PRO A 100 0.01 -5.81 -1.57
N ALA A 101 0.61 -5.96 -2.75
CA ALA A 101 1.12 -7.24 -3.19
C ALA A 101 2.52 -7.48 -2.60
N CYS A 102 2.96 -8.73 -2.53
CA CYS A 102 4.35 -9.03 -2.23
C CYS A 102 5.16 -9.17 -3.53
N GLY A 103 6.16 -8.32 -3.70
CA GLY A 103 7.06 -8.36 -4.85
C GLY A 103 7.96 -9.60 -4.83
N SER A 104 8.57 -9.93 -5.97
CA SER A 104 9.54 -11.04 -6.09
C SER A 104 10.84 -10.82 -5.29
N ASP A 105 11.02 -9.61 -4.76
CA ASP A 105 12.09 -9.18 -3.88
C ASP A 105 11.66 -9.09 -2.40
N CYS A 106 10.46 -9.60 -2.06
CA CYS A 106 9.87 -9.56 -0.71
C CYS A 106 9.78 -8.17 -0.10
N LYS A 107 9.50 -7.21 -0.98
CA LYS A 107 9.10 -5.85 -0.66
C LYS A 107 7.64 -5.64 -0.98
N PHE A 108 6.99 -4.76 -0.24
CA PHE A 108 5.61 -4.39 -0.55
C PHE A 108 5.54 -3.67 -1.89
N ASP A 109 4.75 -4.24 -2.81
CA ASP A 109 4.33 -3.58 -4.04
C ASP A 109 3.00 -2.87 -3.76
N THR A 110 3.07 -1.54 -3.72
CA THR A 110 1.91 -0.67 -3.44
C THR A 110 1.16 -0.27 -4.71
N SER A 111 1.46 -0.86 -5.87
CA SER A 111 0.74 -0.57 -7.12
C SER A 111 -0.75 -0.95 -7.08
N THR A 112 -1.13 -1.85 -6.16
CA THR A 112 -2.52 -2.23 -5.87
C THR A 112 -3.17 -1.38 -4.78
N CYS A 113 -2.41 -0.48 -4.15
CA CYS A 113 -2.91 0.45 -3.15
C CYS A 113 -3.53 1.67 -3.82
N GLU A 114 -4.63 2.16 -3.26
CA GLU A 114 -5.30 3.36 -3.76
C GLU A 114 -4.72 4.61 -3.06
N ASP A 115 -4.12 5.50 -3.86
CA ASP A 115 -3.43 6.72 -3.42
C ASP A 115 -4.36 7.81 -2.87
N ALA A 116 -5.60 7.86 -3.35
CA ALA A 116 -6.56 8.90 -3.00
C ALA A 116 -7.69 8.34 -2.15
N GLY A 117 -8.19 9.16 -1.23
CA GLY A 117 -9.42 8.86 -0.51
C GLY A 117 -10.58 8.63 -1.48
N SER A 118 -11.50 7.73 -1.11
CA SER A 118 -12.71 7.48 -1.88
C SER A 118 -13.90 8.02 -1.12
N CYS A 119 -14.64 8.92 -1.76
CA CYS A 119 -15.86 9.45 -1.19
C CYS A 119 -16.95 8.37 -1.04
N GLY A 120 -17.58 8.31 0.13
CA GLY A 120 -18.70 7.39 0.40
C GLY A 120 -18.24 6.00 0.82
N ASP A 121 -17.01 5.88 1.31
CA ASP A 121 -16.37 4.65 1.72
C ASP A 121 -16.66 4.32 3.21
N GLY A 122 -17.24 5.28 3.94
CA GLY A 122 -17.63 5.19 5.34
C GLY A 122 -16.53 5.59 6.34
N ILE A 123 -15.36 6.05 5.87
CA ILE A 123 -14.22 6.45 6.70
C ILE A 123 -13.83 7.88 6.34
N PHE A 124 -14.00 8.80 7.30
CA PHE A 124 -13.61 10.19 7.11
C PHE A 124 -12.09 10.37 6.95
N GLN A 125 -11.64 10.92 5.82
CA GLN A 125 -10.24 11.13 5.44
C GLN A 125 -9.92 12.62 5.18
N PRO A 126 -9.56 13.41 6.20
CA PRO A 126 -9.51 14.89 6.13
C PRO A 126 -8.47 15.47 5.15
N ASP A 127 -7.51 14.68 4.69
CA ASP A 127 -6.53 15.10 3.69
C ASP A 127 -7.10 15.09 2.25
N TRP A 128 -8.27 14.46 2.03
CA TRP A 128 -8.85 14.21 0.70
C TRP A 128 -10.33 14.60 0.57
N GLU A 129 -11.08 14.59 1.66
CA GLU A 129 -12.53 14.87 1.70
C GLU A 129 -12.90 15.75 2.90
N GLU A 130 -14.02 16.46 2.81
CA GLU A 130 -14.54 17.29 3.91
C GLU A 130 -15.48 16.51 4.84
N CYS A 131 -16.07 15.41 4.36
CA CYS A 131 -16.97 14.52 5.07
C CYS A 131 -17.16 13.19 4.32
N ASP A 132 -17.76 12.18 4.97
CA ASP A 132 -18.29 10.96 4.32
C ASP A 132 -19.67 10.65 4.95
N SER A 133 -19.93 9.40 5.31
CA SER A 133 -21.10 8.86 5.99
C SER A 133 -21.17 9.33 7.45
N VAL A 134 -20.03 9.77 7.98
CA VAL A 134 -19.91 10.47 9.25
C VAL A 134 -19.60 11.93 8.95
N LEU A 135 -20.49 12.82 9.38
CA LEU A 135 -20.28 14.25 9.24
C LEU A 135 -19.42 14.75 10.42
N PRO A 136 -18.26 15.37 10.18
CA PRO A 136 -17.35 15.81 11.24
C PRO A 136 -17.68 17.20 11.81
N VAL A 137 -18.70 17.87 11.26
CA VAL A 137 -19.05 19.26 11.58
C VAL A 137 -20.57 19.42 11.73
N GLU A 138 -20.97 20.32 12.62
CA GLU A 138 -22.36 20.76 12.72
C GLU A 138 -22.51 22.17 12.09
N CYS A 139 -23.74 22.60 11.80
CA CYS A 139 -24.00 23.96 11.31
C CYS A 139 -23.41 25.05 12.24
N ALA A 140 -23.33 24.76 13.55
CA ALA A 140 -22.72 25.63 14.56
C ALA A 140 -21.23 25.90 14.30
N ASP A 141 -20.47 24.90 13.89
CA ASP A 141 -19.03 25.02 13.62
C ASP A 141 -18.75 25.86 12.38
N LEU A 142 -19.72 25.90 11.45
CA LEU A 142 -19.67 26.69 10.22
C LEU A 142 -20.21 28.12 10.40
N GLY A 143 -20.60 28.52 11.61
CA GLY A 143 -21.11 29.86 11.92
C GLY A 143 -22.61 30.06 11.71
N TYR A 144 -23.39 28.98 11.60
CA TYR A 144 -24.85 28.99 11.52
C TYR A 144 -25.46 28.53 12.85
N PHE A 145 -26.67 28.97 13.19
CA PHE A 145 -27.23 28.71 14.52
C PHE A 145 -28.32 27.63 14.53
N THR A 146 -28.89 27.30 13.37
CA THR A 146 -29.94 26.27 13.24
C THR A 146 -29.79 25.54 11.90
N GLY A 147 -30.45 24.38 11.77
CA GLY A 147 -30.37 23.53 10.58
C GLY A 147 -29.53 22.28 10.81
N THR A 148 -29.35 21.50 9.74
CA THR A 148 -28.55 20.27 9.75
C THR A 148 -27.67 20.29 8.50
N ALA A 149 -26.36 20.20 8.69
CA ALA A 149 -25.43 20.04 7.58
C ALA A 149 -25.49 18.58 7.09
N THR A 150 -25.21 18.36 5.81
CA THR A 150 -25.16 17.03 5.21
C THR A 150 -23.89 16.87 4.39
N CYS A 151 -23.53 15.62 4.07
CA CYS A 151 -22.42 15.35 3.16
C CYS A 151 -22.96 15.07 1.75
N ASN A 152 -22.42 15.74 0.74
CA ASN A 152 -22.76 15.51 -0.66
C ASN A 152 -22.10 14.23 -1.20
N GLU A 153 -22.57 13.76 -2.37
CA GLU A 153 -21.96 12.62 -3.08
C GLU A 153 -20.54 12.88 -3.57
N ASP A 154 -20.09 14.14 -3.59
CA ASP A 154 -18.72 14.54 -3.90
C ASP A 154 -17.88 14.83 -2.65
N CYS A 155 -18.39 14.46 -1.47
CA CYS A 155 -17.73 14.62 -0.16
C CYS A 155 -17.35 16.05 0.20
N THR A 156 -18.14 17.00 -0.33
CA THR A 156 -18.19 18.38 0.17
C THR A 156 -19.28 18.50 1.23
N VAL A 157 -19.06 19.36 2.23
CA VAL A 157 -20.10 19.65 3.22
C VAL A 157 -21.17 20.53 2.58
N ASP A 158 -22.41 20.03 2.53
CA ASP A 158 -23.57 20.84 2.18
C ASP A 158 -24.11 21.56 3.42
N ASN A 159 -23.98 22.89 3.40
CA ASN A 159 -24.52 23.78 4.41
C ASN A 159 -25.77 24.54 3.94
N SER A 160 -26.38 24.15 2.81
CA SER A 160 -27.56 24.81 2.25
C SER A 160 -28.78 24.78 3.18
N ALA A 161 -28.87 23.76 4.04
CA ALA A 161 -29.89 23.64 5.08
C ALA A 161 -29.49 24.31 6.42
N CYS A 162 -28.29 24.88 6.52
CA CYS A 162 -27.87 25.69 7.66
C CYS A 162 -28.41 27.11 7.55
N ASN A 163 -28.97 27.64 8.64
CA ASN A 163 -29.63 28.93 8.65
C ASN A 163 -28.91 29.93 9.56
N HIS A 164 -28.64 31.11 9.02
CA HIS A 164 -28.25 32.27 9.81
C HIS A 164 -29.45 32.76 10.60
N VAL A 165 -29.20 33.24 11.83
CA VAL A 165 -30.20 33.97 12.60
C VAL A 165 -29.98 35.45 12.32
N TYR A 166 -30.88 36.04 11.54
CA TYR A 166 -30.90 37.48 11.30
C TYR A 166 -31.83 38.16 12.30
N GLN A 167 -31.33 39.21 12.94
CA GLN A 167 -32.17 40.15 13.65
C GLN A 167 -32.79 41.13 12.65
N TRP A 168 -34.12 41.10 12.53
CA TRP A 168 -34.90 42.08 11.76
C TRP A 168 -35.78 42.93 12.68
N GLY A 169 -35.84 44.23 12.40
CA GLY A 169 -36.72 45.17 13.11
C GLY A 169 -36.01 46.25 13.94
N CYS A 170 -34.69 46.19 14.15
CA CYS A 170 -33.96 47.20 14.91
C CYS A 170 -32.66 47.64 14.24
N SER A 171 -32.41 48.96 14.20
CA SER A 171 -31.11 49.54 13.84
C SER A 171 -30.22 49.82 15.06
N SER A 172 -30.71 49.63 16.27
CA SER A 172 -29.96 49.78 17.52
C SER A 172 -29.35 48.45 17.97
N SER A 173 -28.29 48.53 18.77
CA SER A 173 -27.64 47.36 19.37
C SER A 173 -28.55 46.69 20.39
N ASN A 174 -28.74 45.38 20.26
CA ASN A 174 -29.48 44.57 21.21
C ASN A 174 -28.51 43.59 21.88
N ILE A 175 -28.73 43.31 23.16
CA ILE A 175 -27.85 42.44 23.94
C ILE A 175 -28.64 41.19 24.31
N LEU A 176 -28.18 40.04 23.85
CA LEU A 176 -28.69 38.74 24.30
C LEU A 176 -27.87 38.28 25.52
N PHE A 177 -28.56 37.85 26.56
CA PHE A 177 -27.93 37.24 27.73
C PHE A 177 -28.02 35.71 27.68
N SER A 178 -29.09 35.18 27.10
CA SER A 178 -29.33 33.75 27.03
C SER A 178 -30.32 33.44 25.91
N ASN A 179 -30.18 32.26 25.32
CA ASN A 179 -31.13 31.68 24.41
C ASN A 179 -31.35 30.20 24.76
N THR A 180 -32.55 29.69 24.52
CA THR A 180 -32.88 28.27 24.61
C THR A 180 -33.94 27.92 23.57
N VAL A 181 -34.11 26.64 23.29
CA VAL A 181 -35.16 26.14 22.38
C VAL A 181 -36.02 25.17 23.19
N ASP A 182 -37.34 25.33 23.13
CA ASP A 182 -38.26 24.43 23.82
C ASP A 182 -38.54 23.14 23.03
N SER A 183 -39.34 22.24 23.60
CA SER A 183 -39.71 20.96 22.97
C SER A 183 -40.57 21.10 21.71
N GLU A 184 -41.09 22.30 21.44
CA GLU A 184 -41.91 22.62 20.28
C GLU A 184 -41.08 23.33 19.19
N GLY A 185 -39.80 23.58 19.44
CA GLY A 185 -38.89 24.24 18.51
C GLY A 185 -38.94 25.76 18.57
N ASN A 186 -39.59 26.35 19.57
CA ASN A 186 -39.62 27.80 19.73
C ASN A 186 -38.28 28.31 20.28
N LEU A 187 -37.70 29.31 19.63
CA LEU A 187 -36.51 29.99 20.11
C LEU A 187 -36.90 31.03 21.19
N ILE A 188 -36.51 30.77 22.42
CA ILE A 188 -36.67 31.69 23.54
C ILE A 188 -35.38 32.48 23.69
N VAL A 189 -35.48 33.80 23.56
CA VAL A 189 -34.35 34.72 23.69
C VAL A 189 -34.59 35.63 24.88
N VAL A 190 -33.63 35.70 25.80
CA VAL A 190 -33.65 36.62 26.93
C VAL A 190 -32.54 37.65 26.75
N GLY A 191 -32.92 38.92 26.77
CA GLY A 191 -32.01 40.02 26.49
C GLY A 191 -32.63 41.39 26.75
N ILE A 192 -31.85 42.42 26.46
CA ILE A 192 -32.35 43.79 26.38
C ILE A 192 -32.57 44.10 24.90
N THR A 193 -33.82 44.35 24.55
CA THR A 193 -34.21 44.82 23.22
C THR A 193 -34.60 46.28 23.31
N GLN A 194 -33.99 47.14 22.48
CA GLN A 194 -34.30 48.57 22.44
C GLN A 194 -35.46 48.90 21.48
N CYS A 195 -36.00 47.90 20.80
CA CYS A 195 -37.22 47.98 20.03
C CYS A 195 -37.84 46.58 19.87
N GLY A 196 -39.12 46.52 19.49
CA GLY A 196 -39.77 45.27 19.14
C GLY A 196 -39.23 44.69 17.83
N PHE A 197 -39.08 43.37 17.77
CA PHE A 197 -38.86 42.68 16.50
C PHE A 197 -40.12 42.78 15.63
N ASP A 198 -39.98 42.78 14.31
CA ASP A 198 -41.13 42.87 13.41
C ASP A 198 -42.09 41.69 13.65
N GLY A 199 -43.37 41.97 13.90
CA GLY A 199 -44.39 40.97 14.19
C GLY A 199 -44.52 40.52 15.66
N GLN A 200 -43.84 41.16 16.63
CA GLN A 200 -44.05 40.88 18.07
C GLN A 200 -44.41 42.14 18.88
N ASP A 201 -45.36 42.00 19.81
CA ASP A 201 -45.68 43.03 20.80
C ASP A 201 -44.57 43.09 21.86
N SER A 202 -43.85 44.22 21.93
CA SER A 202 -42.87 44.47 22.98
C SER A 202 -43.57 44.67 24.33
N TYR A 203 -43.45 43.69 25.22
CA TYR A 203 -43.88 43.82 26.62
C TYR A 203 -42.67 44.12 27.52
N GLY A 204 -42.36 45.41 27.71
CA GLY A 204 -41.36 45.86 28.67
C GLY A 204 -40.82 47.27 28.36
N ASP A 205 -40.94 48.16 29.34
CA ASP A 205 -40.26 49.46 29.45
C ASP A 205 -38.93 49.30 30.22
#